data_AF-A0A935Y6E9-F1
#
_entry.id   AF-A0A935Y6E9-F1
#
_cell.length_a   1.000
_cell.length_b   1.000
_cell.length_c   1.000
_cell.angle_alpha   90.00
_cell.angle_beta   90.00
_cell.angle_gamma   90.00
#
_symmetry.space_group_name_H-M   'P 1'
#
loop_
_entity.id
_entity.type
_entity.pdbx_description
1 polymer ?
#
loop_
_entity_poly.entity_id
_entity_poly.type
_entity_poly.pdbx_seq_one_letter_code
_entity_poly.pdbx_strand_id
1 'polypeptide(L)' 'MKELAENKGKNIIYIYGGRDTWTACGIFPRGKSYRFDQKFGGHRTRIKNLDTTDKLKIYSLLSAYTKTKIQIPE' A
#
# COMPACT_ATOMS: atom_id res chain seq x y z
N MET A 1 -15.20 1.36 -12.25
CA MET A 1 -14.53 1.68 -10.96
C MET A 1 -13.04 1.32 -10.95
N LYS A 2 -12.63 0.08 -11.28
CA LYS A 2 -11.21 -0.33 -11.31
C LYS A 2 -10.32 0.62 -12.11
N GLU A 3 -10.67 0.88 -13.37
CA GLU A 3 -9.92 1.78 -14.25
C GLU A 3 -9.74 3.19 -13.67
N LEU A 4 -10.79 3.70 -13.01
CA LEU A 4 -10.78 5.02 -12.40
C LEU A 4 -9.82 5.05 -11.20
N ALA A 5 -9.80 4.00 -10.38
CA ALA A 5 -8.85 3.85 -9.28
C ALA A 5 -7.40 3.69 -9.78
N GLU A 6 -7.17 2.88 -10.82
CA GLU A 6 -5.84 2.66 -11.39
C GLU A 6 -5.23 3.92 -12.03
N ASN A 7 -6.05 4.68 -12.77
CA ASN A 7 -5.55 5.80 -13.58
C ASN A 7 -5.70 7.17 -12.91
N LYS A 8 -6.74 7.37 -12.08
CA LYS A 8 -7.06 8.69 -11.49
C LYS A 8 -6.86 8.74 -9.97
N GLY A 9 -6.60 7.61 -9.32
CA GLY A 9 -6.30 7.55 -7.88
C GLY A 9 -5.10 8.42 -7.50
N LYS A 10 -5.24 9.21 -6.43
CA LYS A 10 -4.17 10.05 -5.87
C LYS A 10 -4.06 9.80 -4.38
N ASN A 11 -2.83 9.66 -3.90
CA ASN A 11 -2.51 9.50 -2.49
C ASN A 11 -3.16 8.27 -1.83
N ILE A 12 -3.39 7.20 -2.62
CA ILE A 12 -3.89 5.92 -2.12
C ILE A 12 -2.72 4.96 -1.97
N ILE A 13 -2.70 4.21 -0.86
CA ILE A 13 -1.73 3.15 -0.59
C ILE A 13 -2.49 1.83 -0.52
N TYR A 14 -2.25 0.96 -1.49
CA TYR A 14 -2.81 -0.40 -1.53
C TYR A 14 -1.84 -1.39 -0.87
N ILE A 15 -2.36 -2.23 0.01
CA ILE A 15 -1.59 -3.28 0.68
C ILE A 15 -2.29 -4.60 0.42
N TYR A 16 -1.56 -5.55 -0.16
CA TYR A 16 -2.09 -6.85 -0.51
C TYR A 16 -1.23 -7.99 0.05
N GLY A 17 -1.87 -9.11 0.32
CA GLY A 17 -1.19 -10.37 0.59
C GLY A 17 -1.09 -11.20 -0.68
N GLY A 18 0.09 -11.70 -1.03
CA GLY A 18 0.29 -12.51 -2.25
C GLY A 18 -0.44 -13.86 -2.23
N ARG A 19 -0.82 -14.37 -1.05
CA ARG A 19 -1.68 -15.56 -0.88
C ARG A 19 -3.15 -15.22 -0.59
N ASP A 20 -3.51 -13.93 -0.56
CA ASP A 20 -4.91 -13.52 -0.46
C ASP A 20 -5.60 -13.66 -1.82
N THR A 21 -6.66 -14.45 -1.90
CA THR A 21 -7.44 -14.65 -3.12
C THR A 21 -8.05 -13.35 -3.63
N TRP A 22 -8.32 -12.38 -2.75
CA TRP A 22 -8.84 -11.07 -3.14
C TRP A 22 -7.80 -10.21 -3.88
N THR A 23 -6.51 -10.50 -3.73
CA THR A 23 -5.42 -9.80 -4.44
C THR A 23 -5.49 -10.00 -5.96
N ALA A 24 -6.09 -11.10 -6.43
CA ALA A 24 -6.28 -11.34 -7.87
C ALA A 24 -7.07 -10.22 -8.56
N CYS A 25 -8.03 -9.63 -7.84
CA CYS A 25 -8.83 -8.49 -8.30
C CYS A 25 -8.26 -7.13 -7.86
N GLY A 26 -7.05 -7.10 -7.28
CA GLY A 26 -6.42 -5.91 -6.73
C GLY A 26 -6.13 -4.82 -7.78
N ILE A 27 -5.98 -3.59 -7.31
CA ILE A 27 -5.66 -2.41 -8.12
C ILE A 27 -4.18 -2.43 -8.51
N PHE A 28 -3.86 -2.17 -9.77
CA PHE A 28 -2.50 -1.89 -10.21
C PHE A 28 -2.38 -0.41 -10.59
N PRO A 29 -1.97 0.46 -9.64
CA PRO A 29 -1.99 1.90 -9.87
C PRO A 29 -0.98 2.29 -10.96
N ARG A 30 -1.44 3.07 -11.93
CA ARG A 30 -0.62 3.72 -12.97
C ARG A 30 -0.43 5.22 -12.71
N GLY A 31 -1.21 5.77 -11.78
CA GLY A 31 -1.18 7.17 -11.36
C GLY A 31 -0.32 7.44 -10.11
N LYS A 32 -0.72 8.45 -9.32
CA LYS A 32 0.01 8.91 -8.12
C LYS A 32 -0.39 8.12 -6.86
N SER A 33 -0.51 6.81 -7.00
CA SER A 33 -0.86 5.88 -5.91
C SER A 33 0.15 4.74 -5.88
N TYR A 34 0.29 4.08 -4.74
CA TYR A 34 1.31 3.05 -4.54
C TYR A 34 0.67 1.73 -4.13
N ARG A 35 1.30 0.62 -4.51
CA ARG A 35 0.92 -0.74 -4.14
C ARG A 35 2.11 -1.47 -3.53
N PHE A 36 1.83 -2.22 -2.47
CA PHE A 36 2.77 -3.03 -1.73
C PHE A 36 2.20 -4.44 -1.51
N ASP A 37 2.96 -5.45 -1.90
CA ASP A 37 2.51 -6.85 -1.91
C ASP A 37 3.39 -7.70 -0.99
N GLN A 38 2.82 -8.23 0.10
CA GLN A 38 3.52 -9.20 0.93
C GLN A 38 3.40 -10.59 0.29
N LYS A 39 4.46 -11.06 -0.41
CA LYS A 39 4.45 -12.29 -1.22
C LYS A 39 3.77 -13.50 -0.57
N PHE A 40 3.99 -13.73 0.73
CA PHE A 40 3.42 -14.87 1.46
C PHE A 40 2.27 -14.49 2.42
N GLY A 41 1.83 -13.23 2.41
CA GLY A 41 0.77 -12.72 3.27
C GLY A 41 -0.63 -13.14 2.80
N GLY A 42 -1.55 -13.33 3.75
CA GLY A 42 -2.97 -13.58 3.48
C GLY A 42 -3.83 -12.33 3.64
N HIS A 43 -5.15 -12.51 3.80
CA HIS A 43 -6.12 -11.40 3.87
C HIS A 43 -5.88 -10.38 5.01
N ARG A 44 -5.19 -10.81 6.06
CA ARG A 44 -4.84 -9.97 7.23
C ARG A 44 -3.53 -9.21 7.07
N THR A 45 -2.94 -9.17 5.87
CA THR A 45 -1.71 -8.40 5.62
C THR A 45 -1.94 -6.92 5.94
N ARG A 46 -1.04 -6.33 6.72
CA ARG A 46 -1.01 -4.91 7.12
C ARG A 46 0.42 -4.38 6.99
N ILE A 47 0.59 -3.06 7.16
CA ILE A 47 1.91 -2.39 7.11
C ILE A 47 2.95 -3.10 8.00
N LYS A 48 2.57 -3.53 9.21
CA LYS A 48 3.46 -4.23 10.15
C LYS A 48 4.06 -5.54 9.60
N ASN A 49 3.42 -6.15 8.62
CA ASN A 49 3.83 -7.42 8.02
C ASN A 49 4.80 -7.25 6.84
N LEU A 50 4.97 -6.03 6.32
CA LEU A 50 5.86 -5.73 5.21
C LEU A 50 7.31 -5.66 5.68
N ASP A 51 8.25 -5.71 4.74
CA ASP A 51 9.65 -5.49 5.03
C ASP A 51 9.93 -4.04 5.48
N THR A 52 11.11 -3.83 6.05
CA THR A 52 11.52 -2.53 6.59
C THR A 52 11.53 -1.44 5.51
N THR A 53 11.94 -1.76 4.30
CA THR A 53 12.03 -0.80 3.19
C THR A 53 10.64 -0.30 2.79
N ASP A 54 9.68 -1.21 2.63
CA ASP A 54 8.29 -0.89 2.30
C ASP A 54 7.61 -0.12 3.44
N LYS A 55 7.84 -0.53 4.69
CA LYS A 55 7.36 0.22 5.87
C LYS A 55 7.85 1.67 5.84
N LEU A 56 9.16 1.88 5.69
CA LEU A 56 9.75 3.22 5.66
C LEU A 56 9.16 4.07 4.53
N LYS A 57 8.99 3.47 3.34
CA LYS A 57 8.37 4.16 2.20
C LYS A 57 6.92 4.52 2.48
N ILE A 58 6.13 3.62 3.06
CA ILE A 58 4.73 3.89 3.43
C ILE A 58 4.64 5.01 4.47
N TYR A 59 5.46 4.98 5.53
CA TYR A 59 5.44 6.04 6.54
C TYR A 59 5.89 7.39 5.99
N SER A 60 6.87 7.41 5.08
CA SER A 60 7.28 8.63 4.36
C SER A 60 6.12 9.18 3.50
N LEU A 61 5.43 8.32 2.74
CA LEU A 61 4.27 8.71 1.94
C LEU A 61 3.14 9.25 2.81
N LEU A 62 2.82 8.56 3.91
CA LEU A 62 1.79 9.00 4.85
C LEU A 62 2.14 10.37 5.44
N SER A 63 3.39 10.59 5.85
CA SER A 63 3.89 11.87 6.39
C SER A 63 3.73 13.00 5.36
N ALA A 64 4.08 12.73 4.09
CA ALA A 64 3.91 13.70 3.01
C ALA A 64 2.43 13.99 2.70
N TYR A 65 1.56 12.98 2.74
CA TYR A 65 0.14 13.13 2.43
C TYR A 65 -0.64 13.85 3.53
N THR A 66 -0.32 13.58 4.80
CA THR A 66 -0.99 14.21 5.95
C THR A 66 -0.30 15.49 6.42
N LYS A 67 0.88 15.81 5.87
CA LYS A 67 1.74 16.92 6.31
C LYS A 67 2.07 16.86 7.81
N THR A 68 2.16 15.66 8.36
CA THR A 68 2.38 15.43 9.79
C THR A 68 3.62 14.59 9.99
N LYS A 69 4.43 14.90 11.02
CA LYS A 69 5.55 14.05 11.40
C LYS A 69 5.02 12.74 11.97
N ILE A 70 5.28 11.64 11.29
CA ILE A 70 4.91 10.30 11.75
C ILE A 70 6.10 9.69 12.49
N GLN A 71 5.88 9.27 13.72
CA GLN A 71 6.82 8.39 14.42
C GLN A 71 6.69 6.98 13.85
N ILE A 72 7.79 6.46 13.32
CA ILE A 72 7.89 5.07 12.86
C ILE A 72 8.06 4.22 14.12
N PRO A 73 7.10 3.33 14.44
CA PRO A 73 7.26 2.43 15.58
C PRO A 73 8.41 1.44 15.31
N GLU A 74 9.22 1.19 16.34
CA GLU A 74 10.29 0.17 16.34
C GLU A 74 9.75 -1.25 16.09
#